data_AF-A0A956C638-F1
#
_entry.id   AF-A0A956C638-F1
#
_cell.length_a   1.000
_cell.length_b   1.000
_cell.length_c   1.000
_cell.angle_alpha   90.00
_cell.angle_beta   90.00
_cell.angle_gamma   90.00
#
_symmetry.space_group_name_H-M   'P 1'
#
loop_
_entity.id
_entity.type
_entity.pdbx_description
1 polymer ?
#
loop_
_entity_poly.entity_id
_entity_poly.type
_entity_poly.pdbx_seq_one_letter_code
_entity_poly.pdbx_strand_id
1 'polypeptide(L)'
;MTLAVALKRWAFALVPLVGLVELALHWKQTRDVVPDADWLAAREGVKAELHDRDLVVFAPEWSDPLGRRFFGADIMTLGRAARPDATRFERAFEVSMRGAHSAELSRWKKVAEHRYGALTVTTLENPSFVPLKDDLVAQIGAKVVRVSRVDAAGETPCPWQHGVTQSGSTYVPQGPAVPGDKFVCQGSYVGVGVLHDLDHRPRQCIFAGTIPGATLRIRFADVAYGAVLHGHDGVQWVTDRTKAGDSVHISFKAMGQEIGHHTHKPGTGWVGFELPMRELSGQHGELVVEVSARGQGQKQFCFEADTR
;
A
#
# COMPACT_ATOMS: atom_id res chain seq x y z
N MET A 1 62.60 -0.30 24.15
CA MET A 1 61.51 0.19 23.28
C MET A 1 60.23 -0.43 23.77
N THR A 2 59.30 0.38 24.28
CA THR A 2 58.02 -0.07 24.85
C THR A 2 57.15 -0.71 23.76
N LEU A 3 56.46 -1.79 24.10
CA LEU A 3 55.56 -2.56 23.22
C LEU A 3 54.58 -1.66 22.42
N ALA A 4 54.20 -0.52 23.01
CA ALA A 4 53.36 0.52 22.41
C ALA A 4 53.96 1.21 21.16
N VAL A 5 55.29 1.38 21.10
CA VAL A 5 55.96 2.01 19.94
C VAL A 5 56.07 1.01 18.77
N ALA A 6 56.23 -0.28 19.07
CA ALA A 6 56.22 -1.34 18.08
C ALA A 6 54.81 -1.53 17.48
N LEU A 7 53.75 -1.56 18.29
CA LEU A 7 52.36 -1.61 17.80
C LEU A 7 52.01 -0.44 16.87
N LYS A 8 52.46 0.79 17.20
CA LYS A 8 52.26 1.97 16.35
C LYS A 8 52.92 1.86 14.97
N ARG A 9 54.06 1.18 14.85
CA ARG A 9 54.78 1.01 13.58
C ARG A 9 54.14 -0.03 12.66
N TRP A 10 53.46 -1.04 13.21
CA TRP A 10 52.79 -2.08 12.44
C TRP A 10 51.31 -1.80 12.18
N ALA A 11 50.75 -0.73 12.73
CA ALA A 11 49.36 -0.33 12.48
C ALA A 11 49.06 -0.14 10.97
N PHE A 12 50.05 0.29 10.17
CA PHE A 12 49.91 0.39 8.71
C PHE A 12 49.79 -0.96 8.01
N ALA A 13 50.27 -2.06 8.60
CA ALA A 13 50.10 -3.41 8.05
C ALA A 13 48.67 -3.94 8.20
N LEU A 14 47.82 -3.30 9.04
CA LEU A 14 46.39 -3.60 9.11
C LEU A 14 45.63 -3.08 7.88
N VAL A 15 46.12 -2.03 7.21
CA VAL A 15 45.47 -1.45 6.03
C VAL A 15 45.33 -2.44 4.87
N PRO A 16 46.38 -3.17 4.42
CA PRO A 16 46.22 -4.18 3.37
C PRO A 16 45.35 -5.37 3.81
N LEU A 17 45.34 -5.73 5.10
CA LEU A 17 44.45 -6.78 5.63
C LEU A 17 42.98 -6.35 5.55
N VAL A 18 42.66 -5.11 5.93
CA VAL A 18 41.31 -4.55 5.73
C VAL A 18 40.97 -4.54 4.24
N GLY A 19 41.91 -4.17 3.37
CA GLY A 19 41.70 -4.21 1.91
C GLY A 19 41.36 -5.61 1.38
N LEU A 20 42.01 -6.67 1.89
CA LEU A 20 41.68 -8.06 1.52
C LEU A 20 40.30 -8.49 2.04
N VAL A 21 39.92 -8.06 3.25
CA VAL A 21 38.59 -8.32 3.81
C VAL A 21 37.52 -7.62 2.96
N GLU A 22 37.71 -6.34 2.65
CA GLU A 22 36.81 -5.58 1.78
C GLU A 22 36.70 -6.22 0.39
N LEU A 23 37.81 -6.66 -0.20
CA LEU A 23 37.80 -7.37 -1.49
C LEU A 23 37.01 -8.67 -1.42
N ALA A 24 37.19 -9.46 -0.36
CA ALA A 24 36.45 -10.72 -0.17
C ALA A 24 34.95 -10.46 0.03
N LEU A 25 34.59 -9.43 0.80
CA LEU A 25 33.19 -9.02 1.00
C LEU A 25 32.58 -8.49 -0.30
N HIS A 26 33.30 -7.68 -1.07
CA HIS A 26 32.85 -7.18 -2.36
C HIS A 26 32.66 -8.31 -3.38
N TRP A 27 33.60 -9.25 -3.43
CA TRP A 27 33.51 -10.42 -4.29
C TRP A 27 32.29 -11.30 -3.94
N LYS A 28 32.03 -11.49 -2.64
CA LYS A 28 30.82 -12.18 -2.17
C LYS A 28 29.56 -11.41 -2.55
N GLN A 29 29.50 -10.10 -2.31
CA GLN A 29 28.35 -9.26 -2.62
C GLN A 29 28.00 -9.26 -4.10
N THR A 30 29.01 -9.25 -4.98
CA THR A 30 28.82 -9.24 -6.44
C THR A 30 28.48 -10.61 -7.01
N ARG A 31 28.93 -11.71 -6.40
CA ARG A 31 28.54 -13.07 -6.81
C ARG A 31 27.18 -13.53 -6.30
N ASP A 32 26.74 -13.01 -5.16
CA ASP A 32 25.44 -13.39 -4.57
C ASP A 32 24.25 -12.66 -5.23
N VAL A 33 24.46 -11.99 -6.36
CA VAL A 33 23.40 -11.35 -7.17
C VAL A 33 22.60 -12.44 -7.86
N VAL A 34 21.27 -12.39 -7.71
CA VAL A 34 20.36 -13.30 -8.41
C VAL A 34 20.42 -12.99 -9.92
N PRO A 35 20.78 -13.97 -10.78
CA PRO A 35 20.78 -13.79 -12.22
C PRO A 35 19.40 -13.45 -12.79
N ASP A 36 19.35 -12.61 -13.83
CA ASP A 36 18.10 -12.28 -14.53
C ASP A 36 17.33 -13.51 -15.04
N ALA A 37 18.06 -14.55 -15.45
CA ALA A 37 17.47 -15.81 -15.91
C ALA A 37 16.64 -16.52 -14.83
N ASP A 38 17.06 -16.42 -13.56
CA ASP A 38 16.36 -17.03 -12.43
C ASP A 38 15.04 -16.29 -12.16
N TRP A 39 15.05 -14.95 -12.27
CA TRP A 39 13.83 -14.13 -12.18
C TRP A 39 12.83 -14.46 -13.29
N LEU A 40 13.32 -14.58 -14.53
CA LEU A 40 12.47 -14.93 -15.67
C LEU A 40 11.90 -16.36 -15.53
N ALA A 41 12.71 -17.32 -15.08
CA ALA A 41 12.23 -18.67 -14.83
C ALA A 41 11.16 -18.73 -13.72
N ALA A 42 11.40 -18.04 -12.61
CA ALA A 42 10.43 -17.92 -11.52
C ALA A 42 9.14 -17.24 -11.97
N ARG A 43 9.23 -16.20 -12.82
CA ARG A 43 8.08 -15.54 -13.42
C ARG A 43 7.22 -16.52 -14.22
N GLU A 44 7.83 -17.28 -15.14
CA GLU A 44 7.08 -18.23 -15.97
C GLU A 44 6.42 -19.33 -15.10
N GLY A 45 7.13 -19.80 -14.07
CA GLY A 45 6.59 -20.73 -13.10
C GLY A 45 5.35 -20.19 -12.37
N VAL A 46 5.44 -18.96 -11.84
CA VAL A 46 4.29 -18.31 -11.19
C VAL A 46 3.16 -18.08 -12.19
N LYS A 47 3.45 -17.56 -13.38
CA LYS A 47 2.47 -17.25 -14.42
C LYS A 47 1.64 -18.46 -14.85
N ALA A 48 2.25 -19.65 -14.88
CA ALA A 48 1.56 -20.88 -15.27
C ALA A 48 0.45 -21.30 -14.29
N GLU A 49 0.52 -20.87 -13.03
CA GLU A 49 -0.40 -21.27 -11.95
C GLU A 49 -1.20 -20.11 -11.35
N LEU A 50 -0.95 -18.88 -11.81
CA LEU A 50 -1.50 -17.65 -11.24
C LEU A 50 -2.98 -17.46 -11.61
N HIS A 51 -3.79 -17.20 -10.59
CA HIS A 51 -5.20 -16.78 -10.72
C HIS A 51 -5.38 -15.33 -10.24
N ASP A 52 -6.52 -14.73 -10.59
CA ASP A 52 -6.81 -13.31 -10.28
C ASP A 52 -6.75 -12.99 -8.79
N ARG A 53 -7.11 -13.94 -7.93
CA ARG A 53 -7.13 -13.81 -6.46
C ARG A 53 -5.87 -14.30 -5.76
N ASP A 54 -4.85 -14.68 -6.51
CA ASP A 54 -3.55 -15.02 -5.95
C ASP A 54 -2.74 -13.75 -5.69
N LEU A 55 -2.09 -13.71 -4.54
CA LEU A 55 -1.09 -12.72 -4.19
C LEU A 55 0.28 -13.13 -4.73
N VAL A 56 1.11 -12.17 -5.12
CA VAL A 56 2.53 -12.38 -5.38
C VAL A 56 3.32 -11.39 -4.51
N VAL A 57 4.26 -11.90 -3.72
CA VAL A 57 5.15 -11.08 -2.88
C VAL A 57 6.59 -11.48 -3.09
N PHE A 58 7.51 -10.56 -2.79
CA PHE A 58 8.94 -10.78 -2.88
C PHE A 58 9.58 -10.74 -1.50
N ALA A 59 10.44 -11.70 -1.22
CA ALA A 59 11.16 -11.81 0.05
C ALA A 59 12.69 -11.89 -0.21
N PRO A 60 13.51 -11.07 0.46
CA PRO A 60 13.15 -10.02 1.40
C PRO A 60 12.47 -8.84 0.70
N GLU A 61 11.74 -8.05 1.46
CA GLU A 61 10.84 -7.00 0.95
C GLU A 61 11.53 -5.99 0.03
N TRP A 62 12.78 -5.62 0.30
CA TRP A 62 13.53 -4.67 -0.54
C TRP A 62 13.72 -5.14 -1.99
N SER A 63 13.49 -6.44 -2.29
CA SER A 63 13.60 -6.99 -3.63
C SER A 63 12.35 -6.76 -4.50
N ASP A 64 11.25 -6.27 -3.94
CA ASP A 64 10.01 -6.01 -4.65
C ASP A 64 10.15 -5.14 -5.92
N PRO A 65 10.95 -4.05 -5.96
CA PRO A 65 11.19 -3.30 -7.20
C PRO A 65 11.83 -4.13 -8.32
N LEU A 66 12.72 -5.07 -7.97
CA LEU A 66 13.29 -6.01 -8.94
C LEU A 66 12.23 -7.00 -9.38
N GLY A 67 11.49 -7.56 -8.43
CA GLY A 67 10.36 -8.44 -8.68
C GLY A 67 9.36 -7.85 -9.68
N ARG A 68 8.88 -6.63 -9.44
CA ARG A 68 7.98 -5.92 -10.38
C ARG A 68 8.58 -5.68 -11.76
N ARG A 69 9.88 -5.37 -11.84
CA ARG A 69 10.57 -5.21 -13.13
C ARG A 69 10.53 -6.50 -13.95
N PHE A 70 10.81 -7.64 -13.34
CA PHE A 70 10.85 -8.92 -14.06
C PHE A 70 9.46 -9.53 -14.27
N PHE A 71 8.59 -9.48 -13.25
CA PHE A 71 7.28 -10.12 -13.31
C PHE A 71 6.30 -9.34 -14.17
N GLY A 72 6.51 -8.03 -14.36
CA GLY A 72 5.70 -7.20 -15.23
C GLY A 72 4.33 -6.87 -14.66
N ALA A 73 3.61 -5.98 -15.35
CA ALA A 73 2.29 -5.50 -14.91
C ALA A 73 1.16 -6.53 -15.10
N ASP A 74 1.39 -7.59 -15.89
CA ASP A 74 0.44 -8.69 -16.06
C ASP A 74 0.34 -9.57 -14.80
N ILE A 75 1.47 -9.77 -14.11
CA ILE A 75 1.50 -10.50 -12.84
C ILE A 75 1.41 -9.54 -11.66
N MET A 76 2.26 -8.51 -11.62
CA MET A 76 2.28 -7.50 -10.57
C MET A 76 1.32 -6.36 -10.91
N THR A 77 0.03 -6.70 -10.97
CA THR A 77 -1.05 -5.71 -11.13
C THR A 77 -1.02 -4.71 -9.97
N LEU A 78 -1.62 -3.53 -10.19
CA LEU A 78 -1.69 -2.49 -9.16
C LEU A 78 -2.32 -3.02 -7.86
N GLY A 79 -3.39 -3.82 -7.97
CA GLY A 79 -4.07 -4.40 -6.81
C GLY A 79 -3.23 -5.41 -6.02
N ARG A 80 -2.24 -6.07 -6.63
CA ARG A 80 -1.29 -6.96 -5.91
C ARG A 80 -0.11 -6.19 -5.34
N ALA A 81 0.48 -5.32 -6.17
CA ALA A 81 1.68 -4.57 -5.83
C ALA A 81 1.39 -3.53 -4.74
N ALA A 82 0.26 -2.84 -4.82
CA ALA A 82 -0.14 -1.76 -3.93
C ALA A 82 -1.33 -2.16 -3.04
N ARG A 83 -1.43 -3.44 -2.67
CA ARG A 83 -2.53 -3.95 -1.84
C ARG A 83 -2.57 -3.26 -0.45
N PRO A 84 -3.76 -3.12 0.16
CA PRO A 84 -3.86 -2.70 1.55
C PRO A 84 -3.34 -3.77 2.52
N ASP A 85 -3.70 -5.03 2.28
CA ASP A 85 -3.35 -6.19 3.10
C ASP A 85 -3.36 -7.49 2.27
N ALA A 86 -2.97 -8.61 2.89
CA ALA A 86 -3.02 -9.94 2.27
C ALA A 86 -4.34 -10.73 2.50
N THR A 87 -5.26 -10.25 3.34
CA THR A 87 -6.45 -11.00 3.80
C THR A 87 -7.45 -11.31 2.68
N ARG A 88 -7.51 -10.45 1.66
CA ARG A 88 -8.39 -10.61 0.48
C ARG A 88 -7.89 -11.60 -0.58
N PHE A 89 -6.73 -12.22 -0.37
CA PHE A 89 -6.14 -13.16 -1.32
C PHE A 89 -6.28 -14.60 -0.82
N GLU A 90 -6.68 -15.52 -1.69
CA GLU A 90 -6.92 -16.92 -1.32
C GLU A 90 -5.60 -17.65 -1.02
N ARG A 91 -4.56 -17.28 -1.75
CA ARG A 91 -3.25 -17.92 -1.76
C ARG A 91 -2.19 -16.92 -2.20
N ALA A 92 -0.94 -17.16 -1.83
CA ALA A 92 0.20 -16.31 -2.16
C ALA A 92 1.33 -17.12 -2.81
N PHE A 93 1.98 -16.54 -3.80
CA PHE A 93 3.30 -16.93 -4.27
C PHE A 93 4.34 -16.01 -3.63
N GLU A 94 5.12 -16.55 -2.72
CA GLU A 94 6.27 -15.85 -2.14
C GLU A 94 7.52 -16.20 -2.95
N VAL A 95 8.03 -15.21 -3.69
CA VAL A 95 9.27 -15.31 -4.46
C VAL A 95 10.42 -14.87 -3.54
N SER A 96 11.09 -15.85 -2.95
CA SER A 96 12.15 -15.63 -1.97
C SER A 96 13.54 -15.76 -2.58
N MET A 97 14.48 -14.96 -2.10
CA MET A 97 15.91 -15.15 -2.29
C MET A 97 16.60 -15.36 -0.94
N ARG A 98 17.67 -16.17 -0.93
CA ARG A 98 18.50 -16.41 0.25
C ARG A 98 17.71 -16.92 1.49
N GLY A 99 16.60 -17.62 1.27
CA GLY A 99 15.75 -18.16 2.34
C GLY A 99 14.99 -17.10 3.15
N ALA A 100 14.89 -15.86 2.65
CA ALA A 100 14.07 -14.83 3.28
C ALA A 100 12.59 -15.22 3.24
N HIS A 101 11.84 -14.72 4.22
CA HIS A 101 10.40 -14.95 4.35
C HIS A 101 9.70 -13.64 4.73
N SER A 102 8.51 -13.41 4.17
CA SER A 102 7.67 -12.26 4.50
C SER A 102 7.01 -12.44 5.85
N ALA A 103 7.21 -11.49 6.76
CA ALA A 103 6.56 -11.50 8.06
C ALA A 103 5.03 -11.50 7.98
N GLU A 104 4.46 -10.89 6.93
CA GLU A 104 3.00 -10.85 6.67
C GLU A 104 2.42 -12.26 6.43
N LEU A 105 3.22 -13.17 5.87
CA LEU A 105 2.81 -14.53 5.51
C LEU A 105 3.23 -15.58 6.55
N SER A 106 3.78 -15.16 7.69
CA SER A 106 4.31 -16.05 8.75
C SER A 106 3.32 -17.08 9.30
N ARG A 107 2.02 -16.78 9.21
CA ARG A 107 0.93 -17.68 9.65
C ARG A 107 0.30 -18.48 8.51
N TRP A 108 0.73 -18.25 7.27
CA TRP A 108 0.18 -18.91 6.11
C TRP A 108 0.80 -20.29 5.94
N LYS A 109 -0.01 -21.25 5.52
CA LYS A 109 0.45 -22.64 5.39
C LYS A 109 1.16 -22.79 4.05
N LYS A 110 2.44 -23.17 4.08
CA LYS A 110 3.17 -23.63 2.88
C LYS A 110 2.51 -24.89 2.31
N VAL A 111 2.10 -24.84 1.06
CA VAL A 111 1.47 -25.96 0.33
C VAL A 111 2.31 -26.48 -0.82
N ALA A 112 3.17 -25.64 -1.42
CA ALA A 112 4.14 -26.05 -2.42
C ALA A 112 5.40 -25.18 -2.35
N GLU A 113 6.49 -25.67 -2.92
CA GLU A 113 7.74 -24.92 -3.05
C GLU A 113 8.51 -25.42 -4.28
N HIS A 114 8.97 -24.47 -5.09
CA HIS A 114 9.73 -24.74 -6.30
C HIS A 114 10.94 -23.82 -6.36
N ARG A 115 12.09 -24.38 -6.75
CA ARG A 115 13.35 -23.63 -6.84
C ARG A 115 13.68 -23.28 -8.28
N TYR A 116 13.98 -22.01 -8.52
CA TYR A 116 14.40 -21.45 -9.80
C TYR A 116 15.78 -20.81 -9.61
N GLY A 117 16.83 -21.62 -9.68
CA GLY A 117 18.20 -21.19 -9.43
C GLY A 117 18.41 -20.66 -8.00
N ALA A 118 18.70 -19.37 -7.88
CA ALA A 118 18.86 -18.65 -6.61
C ALA A 118 17.54 -18.20 -5.96
N LEU A 119 16.42 -18.30 -6.68
CA LEU A 119 15.08 -17.99 -6.17
C LEU A 119 14.34 -19.26 -5.74
N THR A 120 13.48 -19.11 -4.74
CA THR A 120 12.53 -20.14 -4.31
C THR A 120 11.14 -19.53 -4.29
N VAL A 121 10.23 -20.10 -5.07
CA VAL A 121 8.82 -19.73 -5.09
C VAL A 121 8.08 -20.67 -4.16
N THR A 122 7.57 -20.12 -3.07
CA THR A 122 6.75 -20.86 -2.09
C THR A 122 5.30 -20.49 -2.30
N THR A 123 4.43 -21.48 -2.46
CA THR A 123 2.99 -21.27 -2.50
C THR A 123 2.42 -21.44 -1.10
N LEU A 124 1.71 -20.43 -0.61
CA LEU A 124 1.12 -20.41 0.73
C LEU A 124 -0.39 -20.19 0.66
N GLU A 125 -1.14 -20.91 1.48
CA GLU A 125 -2.59 -20.81 1.58
C GLU A 125 -3.00 -19.86 2.72
N ASN A 126 -3.96 -18.97 2.46
CA ASN A 126 -4.44 -18.01 3.44
C ASN A 126 -5.32 -18.72 4.49
N PRO A 127 -4.97 -18.70 5.78
CA PRO A 127 -5.73 -19.38 6.83
C PRO A 127 -7.08 -18.71 7.13
N SER A 128 -7.27 -17.47 6.69
CA SER A 128 -8.43 -16.64 6.99
C SER A 128 -8.82 -15.81 5.77
N PHE A 129 -8.97 -16.45 4.61
CA PHE A 129 -9.42 -15.78 3.40
C PHE A 129 -10.83 -15.21 3.59
N VAL A 130 -11.00 -13.93 3.25
CA VAL A 130 -12.31 -13.26 3.27
C VAL A 130 -12.63 -12.72 1.88
N PRO A 131 -13.63 -13.29 1.17
CA PRO A 131 -14.00 -12.80 -0.15
C PRO A 131 -14.68 -11.44 -0.05
N LEU A 132 -14.30 -10.52 -0.94
CA LEU A 132 -14.92 -9.19 -1.02
C LEU A 132 -16.31 -9.29 -1.65
N LYS A 133 -17.27 -8.56 -1.08
CA LYS A 133 -18.55 -8.25 -1.71
C LYS A 133 -18.40 -7.06 -2.65
N ASP A 134 -17.66 -6.05 -2.21
CA ASP A 134 -17.40 -4.85 -2.97
C ASP A 134 -16.08 -4.17 -2.55
N ASP A 135 -15.45 -3.44 -3.48
CA ASP A 135 -14.21 -2.69 -3.25
C ASP A 135 -14.42 -1.23 -3.65
N LEU A 136 -14.40 -0.31 -2.67
CA LEU A 136 -14.69 1.10 -2.93
C LEU A 136 -13.63 1.75 -3.81
N VAL A 137 -12.39 1.29 -3.79
CA VAL A 137 -11.32 1.80 -4.68
C VAL A 137 -11.67 1.51 -6.13
N ALA A 138 -12.20 0.32 -6.41
CA ALA A 138 -12.59 -0.10 -7.75
C ALA A 138 -13.81 0.66 -8.28
N GLN A 139 -14.66 1.21 -7.40
CA GLN A 139 -15.85 1.97 -7.78
C GLN A 139 -15.57 3.43 -8.14
N ILE A 140 -14.43 4.00 -7.78
CA ILE A 140 -14.15 5.43 -8.00
C ILE A 140 -14.29 5.77 -9.48
N GLY A 141 -15.32 6.54 -9.80
CA GLY A 141 -15.60 7.01 -11.15
C GLY A 141 -16.93 7.75 -11.23
N ALA A 142 -17.08 8.59 -12.26
CA ALA A 142 -18.27 9.44 -12.43
C ALA A 142 -19.59 8.68 -12.67
N LYS A 143 -19.57 7.36 -12.87
CA LYS A 143 -20.80 6.59 -13.08
C LYS A 143 -21.56 6.37 -11.79
N VAL A 144 -20.86 5.90 -10.76
CA VAL A 144 -21.46 5.43 -9.49
C VAL A 144 -21.02 6.24 -8.28
N VAL A 145 -20.05 7.15 -8.42
CA VAL A 145 -19.58 8.01 -7.32
C VAL A 145 -19.95 9.47 -7.54
N ARG A 146 -20.37 10.13 -6.47
CA ARG A 146 -20.56 11.59 -6.41
C ARG A 146 -19.73 12.14 -5.26
N VAL A 147 -18.97 13.19 -5.53
CA VAL A 147 -18.16 13.87 -4.50
C VAL A 147 -18.64 15.30 -4.35
N SER A 148 -18.74 15.75 -3.12
CA SER A 148 -19.08 17.13 -2.78
C SER A 148 -18.24 17.66 -1.63
N ARG A 149 -18.04 18.97 -1.63
CA ARG A 149 -17.49 19.73 -0.51
C ARG A 149 -18.66 20.28 0.29
N VAL A 150 -18.67 20.03 1.60
CA VAL A 150 -19.70 20.50 2.53
C VAL A 150 -19.06 21.47 3.51
N ASP A 151 -19.54 22.71 3.54
CA ASP A 151 -19.10 23.73 4.49
C ASP A 151 -20.28 24.62 4.95
N ALA A 152 -19.98 25.74 5.61
CA ALA A 152 -20.99 26.66 6.12
C ALA A 152 -21.89 27.27 5.03
N ALA A 153 -21.42 27.36 3.77
CA ALA A 153 -22.21 27.86 2.65
C ALA A 153 -23.13 26.78 2.04
N GLY A 154 -22.95 25.51 2.43
CA GLY A 154 -23.75 24.38 1.98
C GLY A 154 -22.92 23.32 1.27
N GLU A 155 -23.59 22.53 0.44
CA GLU A 155 -22.98 21.43 -0.31
C GLU A 155 -22.69 21.87 -1.76
N THR A 156 -21.41 21.85 -2.15
CA THR A 156 -20.95 22.16 -3.51
C THR A 156 -20.41 20.90 -4.18
N PRO A 157 -20.93 20.49 -5.36
CA PRO A 157 -20.44 19.30 -6.05
C PRO A 157 -19.00 19.52 -6.58
N CYS A 158 -18.16 18.50 -6.44
CA CYS A 158 -16.83 18.47 -7.04
C CYS A 158 -16.94 17.86 -8.45
N PRO A 159 -16.65 18.59 -9.53
CA PRO A 159 -16.74 18.05 -10.88
C PRO A 159 -15.72 16.94 -11.11
N TRP A 160 -16.16 15.88 -11.81
CA TRP A 160 -15.25 14.88 -12.36
C TRP A 160 -14.46 15.45 -13.52
N GLN A 161 -13.16 15.17 -13.55
CA GLN A 161 -12.26 15.58 -14.62
C GLN A 161 -11.44 14.40 -15.10
N HIS A 162 -11.28 14.35 -16.43
CA HIS A 162 -10.33 13.49 -17.11
C HIS A 162 -9.11 14.32 -17.51
N GLY A 163 -7.93 13.76 -17.35
CA GLY A 163 -6.69 14.47 -17.67
C GLY A 163 -5.50 13.55 -17.72
N VAL A 164 -4.32 14.14 -17.79
CA VAL A 164 -3.06 13.40 -17.72
C VAL A 164 -2.68 13.16 -16.26
N THR A 165 -2.14 11.98 -15.97
CA THR A 165 -1.49 11.71 -14.69
C THR A 165 -0.31 12.66 -14.52
N GLN A 166 -0.21 13.30 -13.36
CA GLN A 166 0.88 14.18 -13.03
C GLN A 166 1.75 13.51 -11.98
N SER A 167 3.06 13.57 -12.18
CA SER A 167 4.00 13.16 -11.14
C SER A 167 3.73 13.94 -9.85
N GLY A 168 3.92 13.27 -8.72
CA GLY A 168 3.90 13.94 -7.43
C GLY A 168 4.97 15.04 -7.35
N SER A 169 4.85 15.90 -6.33
CA SER A 169 5.86 16.93 -6.06
C SER A 169 7.23 16.30 -5.84
N THR A 170 8.28 16.86 -6.45
CA THR A 170 9.67 16.53 -6.13
C THR A 170 10.14 17.15 -4.83
N TYR A 171 9.42 18.18 -4.32
CA TYR A 171 9.67 18.79 -3.02
C TYR A 171 9.11 17.91 -1.90
N VAL A 172 9.90 17.74 -0.84
CA VAL A 172 9.55 16.98 0.37
C VAL A 172 8.59 17.81 1.23
N PRO A 173 7.46 17.24 1.70
CA PRO A 173 7.02 15.85 1.48
C PRO A 173 6.52 15.62 0.04
N GLN A 174 7.06 14.59 -0.62
CA GLN A 174 6.64 14.22 -1.98
C GLN A 174 5.18 13.78 -1.93
N GLY A 175 4.27 14.57 -2.48
CA GLY A 175 2.87 14.15 -2.62
C GLY A 175 2.74 12.92 -3.53
N PRO A 176 1.68 12.12 -3.39
CA PRO A 176 1.42 11.03 -4.33
C PRO A 176 1.26 11.58 -5.75
N ALA A 177 1.46 10.71 -6.75
CA ALA A 177 1.10 11.05 -8.12
C ALA A 177 -0.38 11.44 -8.19
N VAL A 178 -0.69 12.51 -8.91
CA VAL A 178 -2.06 12.97 -9.08
C VAL A 178 -2.65 12.21 -10.26
N PRO A 179 -3.72 11.41 -10.06
CA PRO A 179 -4.35 10.69 -11.16
C PRO A 179 -4.96 11.66 -12.17
N GLY A 180 -4.96 11.26 -13.45
CA GLY A 180 -5.66 11.99 -14.50
C GLY A 180 -7.16 12.12 -14.19
N ASP A 181 -7.77 10.98 -13.87
CA ASP A 181 -9.16 10.80 -13.51
C ASP A 181 -9.40 11.06 -12.02
N LYS A 182 -10.18 12.11 -11.71
CA LYS A 182 -10.47 12.53 -10.33
C LYS A 182 -11.66 13.48 -10.25
N PHE A 183 -12.24 13.60 -9.06
CA PHE A 183 -13.12 14.69 -8.67
C PHE A 183 -12.30 15.87 -8.15
N VAL A 184 -12.45 17.05 -8.73
CA VAL A 184 -11.71 18.25 -8.31
C VAL A 184 -12.53 19.06 -7.33
N CYS A 185 -12.04 19.19 -6.10
CA CYS A 185 -12.67 19.99 -5.06
C CYS A 185 -11.83 21.26 -4.85
N GLN A 186 -12.44 22.43 -4.65
CA GLN A 186 -11.65 23.65 -4.43
C GLN A 186 -10.69 23.48 -3.23
N GLY A 187 -9.38 23.32 -3.50
CA GLY A 187 -8.34 23.07 -2.49
C GLY A 187 -7.90 21.62 -2.32
N SER A 188 -8.51 20.64 -2.99
CA SER A 188 -8.13 19.22 -2.95
C SER A 188 -8.67 18.42 -4.15
N TYR A 189 -8.55 17.10 -4.14
CA TYR A 189 -9.23 16.21 -5.08
C TYR A 189 -9.55 14.86 -4.44
N VAL A 190 -10.47 14.13 -5.05
CA VAL A 190 -10.76 12.73 -4.72
C VAL A 190 -10.52 11.86 -5.94
N GLY A 191 -9.67 10.84 -5.81
CA GLY A 191 -9.34 9.93 -6.90
C GLY A 191 -8.51 8.74 -6.42
N VAL A 192 -8.37 7.73 -7.27
CA VAL A 192 -7.52 6.56 -6.97
C VAL A 192 -6.06 6.96 -7.09
N GLY A 193 -5.31 6.81 -6.01
CA GLY A 193 -3.88 7.10 -5.94
C GLY A 193 -3.09 5.93 -5.35
N VAL A 194 -1.77 6.05 -5.40
CA VAL A 194 -0.86 5.17 -4.65
C VAL A 194 -0.08 6.03 -3.66
N LEU A 195 -0.19 5.68 -2.39
CA LEU A 195 0.51 6.29 -1.27
C LEU A 195 1.65 5.38 -0.81
N HIS A 196 2.75 5.94 -0.33
CA HIS A 196 3.78 5.15 0.36
C HIS A 196 3.58 5.30 1.87
N ASP A 197 3.46 4.16 2.58
CA ASP A 197 3.42 4.14 4.04
C ASP A 197 4.83 4.30 4.66
N LEU A 198 4.93 4.28 6.00
CA LEU A 198 6.21 4.44 6.72
C LEU A 198 7.27 3.42 6.31
N ASP A 199 6.84 2.19 5.97
CA ASP A 199 7.72 1.11 5.53
C ASP A 199 8.00 1.19 4.01
N HIS A 200 7.56 2.27 3.37
CA HIS A 200 7.67 2.56 1.94
C HIS A 200 6.91 1.56 1.06
N ARG A 201 5.94 0.85 1.62
CA ARG A 201 5.04 -0.02 0.86
C ARG A 201 4.06 0.84 0.08
N PRO A 202 3.85 0.57 -1.22
CA PRO A 202 2.80 1.25 -1.97
C PRO A 202 1.43 0.76 -1.49
N ARG A 203 0.48 1.68 -1.34
CA ARG A 203 -0.91 1.46 -0.92
C ARG A 203 -1.83 2.14 -1.91
N GLN A 204 -2.56 1.36 -2.68
CA GLN A 204 -3.60 1.85 -3.56
C GLN A 204 -4.80 2.22 -2.71
N CYS A 205 -5.29 3.44 -2.88
CA CYS A 205 -6.30 4.00 -2.00
C CYS A 205 -7.04 5.16 -2.67
N ILE A 206 -8.12 5.59 -2.04
CA ILE A 206 -8.88 6.79 -2.38
C ILE A 206 -8.19 7.97 -1.72
N PHE A 207 -7.49 8.77 -2.51
CA PHE A 207 -6.91 10.01 -2.03
C PHE A 207 -8.03 10.98 -1.68
N ALA A 208 -8.01 11.54 -0.48
CA ALA A 208 -9.05 12.43 0.03
C ALA A 208 -8.43 13.48 0.97
N GLY A 209 -7.50 14.28 0.46
CA GLY A 209 -6.86 15.35 1.25
C GLY A 209 -7.91 16.32 1.80
N THR A 210 -7.89 16.58 3.09
CA THR A 210 -8.94 17.38 3.74
C THR A 210 -8.81 18.86 3.39
N ILE A 211 -9.94 19.57 3.38
CA ILE A 211 -10.01 21.01 3.13
C ILE A 211 -10.31 21.73 4.45
N PRO A 212 -9.51 22.72 4.89
CA PRO A 212 -9.79 23.45 6.13
C PRO A 212 -11.20 24.04 6.17
N GLY A 213 -11.94 23.77 7.25
CA GLY A 213 -13.31 24.25 7.45
C GLY A 213 -14.37 23.59 6.57
N ALA A 214 -14.04 22.51 5.85
CA ALA A 214 -14.98 21.76 5.02
C ALA A 214 -14.84 20.24 5.20
N THR A 215 -15.90 19.53 4.87
CA THR A 215 -15.94 18.05 4.83
C THR A 215 -16.02 17.61 3.36
N LEU A 216 -15.18 16.65 2.98
CA LEU A 216 -15.35 15.94 1.72
C LEU A 216 -16.38 14.83 1.92
N ARG A 217 -17.48 14.87 1.17
CA ARG A 217 -18.52 13.85 1.17
C ARG A 217 -18.44 13.06 -0.12
N ILE A 218 -18.23 11.75 -0.01
CA ILE A 218 -18.09 10.80 -1.12
C ILE A 218 -19.28 9.84 -1.03
N ARG A 219 -20.19 9.88 -2.01
CA ARG A 219 -21.34 8.98 -2.09
C ARG A 219 -21.08 7.92 -3.15
N PHE A 220 -21.12 6.67 -2.74
CA PHE A 220 -21.07 5.48 -3.60
C PHE A 220 -22.49 4.97 -3.79
N ALA A 221 -22.90 4.82 -5.04
CA ALA A 221 -24.19 4.22 -5.38
C ALA A 221 -24.05 2.70 -5.51
N ASP A 222 -25.09 1.97 -5.07
CA ASP A 222 -25.25 0.53 -5.30
C ASP A 222 -24.09 -0.33 -4.73
N VAL A 223 -23.65 -0.03 -3.52
CA VAL A 223 -22.64 -0.84 -2.81
C VAL A 223 -23.28 -2.13 -2.32
N ALA A 224 -22.66 -3.28 -2.65
CA ALA A 224 -23.05 -4.57 -2.10
C ALA A 224 -22.54 -4.72 -0.65
N TYR A 225 -23.45 -4.87 0.32
CA TYR A 225 -23.07 -4.92 1.73
C TYR A 225 -22.79 -6.35 2.21
N GLY A 226 -21.63 -6.48 2.87
CA GLY A 226 -21.29 -7.63 3.69
C GLY A 226 -21.67 -7.44 5.16
N ALA A 227 -21.17 -8.32 6.01
CA ALA A 227 -21.34 -8.23 7.47
C ALA A 227 -20.39 -7.21 8.13
N VAL A 228 -19.29 -6.84 7.45
CA VAL A 228 -18.27 -5.90 7.95
C VAL A 228 -17.85 -4.93 6.84
N LEU A 229 -17.65 -3.65 7.21
CA LEU A 229 -16.88 -2.71 6.42
C LEU A 229 -15.46 -2.74 6.97
N HIS A 230 -14.54 -3.25 6.18
CA HIS A 230 -13.14 -3.33 6.55
C HIS A 230 -12.38 -2.30 5.71
N GLY A 231 -11.40 -1.62 6.29
CA GLY A 231 -10.59 -0.70 5.52
C GLY A 231 -9.32 -0.31 6.24
N HIS A 232 -8.54 0.52 5.56
CA HIS A 232 -7.32 1.09 6.09
C HIS A 232 -7.23 2.56 5.73
N ASP A 233 -6.48 3.30 6.52
CA ASP A 233 -6.10 4.66 6.16
C ASP A 233 -4.66 4.98 6.53
N GLY A 234 -4.18 6.07 5.94
CA GLY A 234 -2.82 6.52 6.11
C GLY A 234 -2.58 7.91 5.55
N VAL A 235 -1.43 8.44 5.91
CA VAL A 235 -0.84 9.64 5.30
C VAL A 235 0.53 9.33 4.72
N GLN A 236 1.00 10.19 3.83
CA GLN A 236 2.27 9.96 3.14
C GLN A 236 3.43 9.85 4.14
N TRP A 237 4.38 8.95 3.87
CA TRP A 237 5.43 8.55 4.82
C TRP A 237 6.20 9.69 5.50
N VAL A 238 6.46 10.82 4.84
CA VAL A 238 7.15 11.98 5.43
C VAL A 238 6.24 12.68 6.43
N THR A 239 4.98 12.88 6.06
CA THR A 239 3.96 13.46 6.92
C THR A 239 3.74 12.57 8.13
N ASP A 240 3.70 11.25 7.92
CA ASP A 240 3.54 10.29 9.00
C ASP A 240 4.76 10.27 9.92
N ARG A 241 5.97 10.22 9.36
CA ARG A 241 7.23 10.22 10.10
C ARG A 241 7.43 11.48 10.94
N THR A 242 7.06 12.65 10.39
CA THR A 242 7.18 13.93 11.09
C THR A 242 5.98 14.25 11.97
N LYS A 243 4.91 13.41 11.91
CA LYS A 243 3.64 13.61 12.61
C LYS A 243 3.01 14.97 12.28
N ALA A 244 3.17 15.41 11.03
CA ALA A 244 2.71 16.72 10.58
C ALA A 244 1.23 16.70 10.21
N GLY A 245 0.54 17.81 10.47
CA GLY A 245 -0.87 18.00 10.14
C GLY A 245 -1.83 17.54 11.24
N ASP A 246 -3.11 17.75 10.99
CA ASP A 246 -4.18 17.43 11.93
C ASP A 246 -4.63 15.96 11.82
N SER A 247 -5.31 15.46 12.85
CA SER A 247 -6.00 14.17 12.78
C SER A 247 -7.17 14.24 11.79
N VAL A 248 -7.36 13.15 11.04
CA VAL A 248 -8.45 13.03 10.06
C VAL A 248 -9.55 12.18 10.67
N HIS A 249 -10.77 12.71 10.63
CA HIS A 249 -11.98 11.99 10.99
C HIS A 249 -12.67 11.50 9.72
N ILE A 250 -12.87 10.19 9.64
CA ILE A 250 -13.62 9.52 8.58
C ILE A 250 -14.86 8.88 9.18
N SER A 251 -16.03 9.12 8.61
CA SER A 251 -17.29 8.51 9.04
C SER A 251 -18.03 7.89 7.88
N PHE A 252 -18.76 6.81 8.18
CA PHE A 252 -19.43 5.98 7.20
C PHE A 252 -20.92 5.91 7.53
N LYS A 253 -21.76 6.17 6.53
CA LYS A 253 -23.21 6.06 6.62
C LYS A 253 -23.72 5.19 5.50
N ALA A 254 -24.55 4.21 5.77
CA ALA A 254 -25.24 3.43 4.74
C ALA A 254 -26.74 3.65 4.84
N MET A 255 -27.37 3.92 3.69
CA MET A 255 -28.81 4.15 3.59
C MET A 255 -29.32 5.19 4.61
N GLY A 256 -28.53 6.24 4.85
CA GLY A 256 -28.85 7.32 5.78
C GLY A 256 -28.57 7.02 7.27
N GLN A 257 -28.14 5.81 7.63
CA GLN A 257 -27.79 5.42 9.00
C GLN A 257 -26.27 5.43 9.20
N GLU A 258 -25.80 5.95 10.34
CA GLU A 258 -24.38 5.90 10.68
C GLU A 258 -23.95 4.48 11.06
N ILE A 259 -22.96 3.95 10.33
CA ILE A 259 -22.34 2.65 10.58
C ILE A 259 -21.24 2.81 11.64
N GLY A 260 -20.48 3.91 11.56
CA GLY A 260 -19.42 4.23 12.49
C GLY A 260 -18.42 5.22 11.93
N HIS A 261 -17.33 5.42 12.67
CA HIS A 261 -16.26 6.35 12.32
C HIS A 261 -14.89 5.83 12.75
N HIS A 262 -13.85 6.34 12.13
CA HIS A 262 -12.46 6.13 12.48
C HIS A 262 -11.73 7.48 12.55
N THR A 263 -10.61 7.53 13.29
CA THR A 263 -9.78 8.73 13.37
C THR A 263 -8.32 8.36 13.15
N HIS A 264 -7.79 8.80 12.02
CA HIS A 264 -6.38 8.67 11.70
C HIS A 264 -5.56 9.77 12.41
N LYS A 265 -4.44 9.37 13.02
CA LYS A 265 -3.50 10.29 13.65
C LYS A 265 -2.15 10.19 12.94
N PRO A 266 -1.57 11.29 12.45
CA PRO A 266 -0.22 11.25 11.91
C PRO A 266 0.79 10.62 12.89
N GLY A 267 1.61 9.70 12.39
CA GLY A 267 2.57 8.89 13.12
C GLY A 267 2.09 7.49 13.51
N THR A 268 0.94 7.04 13.01
CA THR A 268 0.42 5.68 13.30
C THR A 268 0.65 4.67 12.17
N GLY A 269 1.17 5.08 11.01
CA GLY A 269 1.37 4.21 9.86
C GLY A 269 0.09 3.96 9.08
N TRP A 270 0.10 2.87 8.30
CA TRP A 270 -1.08 2.35 7.61
C TRP A 270 -1.91 1.52 8.61
N VAL A 271 -3.07 2.04 9.02
CA VAL A 271 -3.86 1.46 10.13
C VAL A 271 -5.18 0.95 9.63
N GLY A 272 -5.53 -0.27 10.05
CA GLY A 272 -6.81 -0.91 9.73
C GLY A 272 -7.95 -0.48 10.67
N PHE A 273 -9.18 -0.54 10.15
CA PHE A 273 -10.41 -0.40 10.91
C PHE A 273 -11.46 -1.40 10.42
N GLU A 274 -12.36 -1.78 11.31
CA GLU A 274 -13.51 -2.63 11.00
C GLU A 274 -14.76 -2.05 11.65
N LEU A 275 -15.82 -1.90 10.84
CA LEU A 275 -17.12 -1.44 11.32
C LEU A 275 -18.18 -2.51 11.04
N PRO A 276 -18.95 -2.94 12.06
CA PRO A 276 -19.95 -3.98 11.88
C PRO A 276 -21.14 -3.48 11.06
N MET A 277 -21.58 -4.28 10.08
CA MET A 277 -22.71 -3.99 9.19
C MET A 277 -23.67 -5.18 9.06
N ARG A 278 -23.77 -6.03 10.10
CA ARG A 278 -24.52 -7.30 10.03
C ARG A 278 -25.98 -7.13 9.59
N GLU A 279 -26.62 -6.03 10.00
CA GLU A 279 -28.01 -5.71 9.66
C GLU A 279 -28.19 -5.37 8.17
N LEU A 280 -27.11 -4.97 7.49
CA LEU A 280 -27.10 -4.60 6.07
C LEU A 280 -26.65 -5.74 5.16
N SER A 281 -26.18 -6.85 5.72
CA SER A 281 -25.58 -7.95 4.96
C SER A 281 -26.55 -8.52 3.91
N GLY A 282 -26.08 -8.62 2.67
CA GLY A 282 -26.85 -9.08 1.51
C GLY A 282 -27.73 -8.00 0.87
N GLN A 283 -27.73 -6.76 1.39
CA GLN A 283 -28.42 -5.63 0.79
C GLN A 283 -27.51 -4.85 -0.17
N HIS A 284 -28.14 -3.99 -0.97
CA HIS A 284 -27.47 -3.05 -1.87
C HIS A 284 -27.98 -1.64 -1.58
N GLY A 285 -27.10 -0.64 -1.59
CA GLY A 285 -27.53 0.73 -1.30
C GLY A 285 -26.45 1.80 -1.39
N GLU A 286 -26.82 3.01 -0.98
CA GLU A 286 -25.89 4.14 -0.93
C GLU A 286 -24.99 4.05 0.31
N LEU A 287 -23.68 4.10 0.08
CA LEU A 287 -22.68 4.33 1.13
C LEU A 287 -22.12 5.75 1.02
N VAL A 288 -22.18 6.50 2.11
CA VAL A 288 -21.64 7.85 2.22
C VAL A 288 -20.42 7.82 3.14
N VAL A 289 -19.29 8.31 2.63
CA VAL A 289 -18.06 8.53 3.37
C VAL A 289 -17.86 10.02 3.56
N GLU A 290 -17.68 10.47 4.79
CA GLU A 290 -17.38 11.87 5.11
C GLU A 290 -15.98 11.97 5.71
N VAL A 291 -15.11 12.75 5.07
CA VAL A 291 -13.70 12.94 5.45
C VAL A 291 -13.48 14.40 5.84
N SER A 292 -13.00 14.63 7.06
CA SER A 292 -12.75 15.97 7.59
C SER A 292 -11.53 15.99 8.51
N ALA A 293 -10.97 17.17 8.74
CA ALA A 293 -9.96 17.39 9.77
C ALA A 293 -10.22 18.74 10.43
N ARG A 294 -9.76 18.88 11.67
CA ARG A 294 -9.75 20.18 12.36
C ARG A 294 -8.58 21.02 11.84
N GLY A 295 -8.53 22.31 12.18
CA GLY A 295 -7.34 23.14 12.00
C GLY A 295 -6.95 23.40 10.54
N GLN A 296 -5.66 23.19 10.24
CA GLN A 296 -5.04 23.40 8.93
C GLN A 296 -5.25 22.21 7.98
N GLY A 297 -5.84 21.12 8.48
CA GLY A 297 -6.17 19.92 7.73
C GLY A 297 -4.98 18.99 7.50
N GLN A 298 -5.26 17.91 6.78
CA GLN A 298 -4.30 16.90 6.34
C GLN A 298 -4.38 16.73 4.81
N LYS A 299 -3.40 17.30 4.10
CA LYS A 299 -3.41 17.35 2.62
C LYS A 299 -3.00 16.05 1.96
N GLN A 300 -2.42 15.11 2.69
CA GLN A 300 -1.86 13.87 2.15
C GLN A 300 -2.55 12.62 2.72
N PHE A 301 -3.84 12.72 3.00
CA PHE A 301 -4.66 11.62 3.52
C PHE A 301 -5.21 10.74 2.41
N CYS A 302 -5.22 9.44 2.67
CA CYS A 302 -5.78 8.43 1.79
C CYS A 302 -6.40 7.30 2.63
N PHE A 303 -7.47 6.70 2.12
CA PHE A 303 -8.09 5.54 2.74
C PHE A 303 -8.56 4.54 1.67
N GLU A 304 -8.73 3.29 2.06
CA GLU A 304 -9.44 2.30 1.27
C GLU A 304 -10.44 1.58 2.17
N ALA A 305 -11.50 1.06 1.57
CA ALA A 305 -12.42 0.20 2.28
C ALA A 305 -13.07 -0.77 1.30
N ASP A 306 -13.44 -1.92 1.85
CA ASP A 306 -14.09 -3.02 1.17
C ASP A 306 -15.18 -3.60 2.08
N THR A 307 -16.19 -4.23 1.48
CA THR A 307 -17.27 -4.89 2.21
C THR A 307 -17.07 -6.40 2.17
N ARG A 308 -17.27 -7.08 3.32
CA ARG A 308 -16.95 -8.51 3.52
C ARG A 308 -18.13 -9.27 4.14
#